data_AF-A0A9R1H9B4-F1
#
_entry.id   AF-A0A9R1H9B4-F1
#
_cell.length_a   1.000
_cell.length_b   1.000
_cell.length_c   1.000
_cell.angle_alpha   90.00
_cell.angle_beta   90.00
_cell.angle_gamma   90.00
#
_symmetry.space_group_name_H-M   'P 1'
#
loop_
_entity.id
_entity.type
_entity.pdbx_description
1 polymer ?
#
loop_
_entity_poly.entity_id
_entity_poly.type
_entity_poly.pdbx_seq_one_letter_code
_entity_poly.pdbx_strand_id
1 'polypeptide(L)'
;MYTVDGSRFEVPLVYLGTMVFGELLRMSQEEFGFSSDGKIKLPFDASVMAYVMCLIRREASEEVEKAFLSSIARPCHSASYVASVKLNQQFAVCS
;
A
#
# COMPACT_ATOMS: atom_id res chain seq x y z
N MET A 1 -12.41 -9.43 -0.85
CA MET A 1 -11.20 -8.86 -0.20
C MET A 1 -11.57 -8.41 1.20
N TYR A 2 -10.61 -8.43 2.13
CA TYR A 2 -10.83 -8.06 3.52
C TYR A 2 -10.02 -6.82 3.89
N THR A 3 -10.57 -5.94 4.69
CA THR A 3 -9.89 -4.75 5.23
C THR A 3 -9.33 -5.03 6.62
N VAL A 4 -8.54 -4.10 7.18
CA VAL A 4 -7.92 -4.29 8.52
C VAL A 4 -8.95 -4.39 9.64
N ASP A 5 -10.10 -3.74 9.49
CA ASP A 5 -11.27 -3.79 10.38
C ASP A 5 -12.12 -5.06 10.20
N GLY A 6 -11.73 -5.97 9.30
CA GLY A 6 -12.41 -7.25 9.07
C GLY A 6 -13.59 -7.18 8.10
N SER A 7 -13.90 -6.00 7.56
CA SER A 7 -14.98 -5.82 6.57
C SER A 7 -14.66 -6.56 5.26
N ARG A 8 -15.68 -7.20 4.67
CA ARG A 8 -15.56 -7.95 3.41
C ARG A 8 -16.15 -7.14 2.26
N PHE A 9 -15.36 -6.98 1.19
CA PHE A 9 -15.77 -6.34 -0.05
C PHE A 9 -15.76 -7.32 -1.22
N GLU A 10 -16.84 -7.30 -2.00
CA GLU A 10 -16.91 -7.94 -3.31
C GLU A 10 -16.40 -6.97 -4.37
N VAL A 11 -15.42 -7.42 -5.14
CA VAL A 11 -14.74 -6.59 -6.15
C VAL A 11 -14.96 -7.25 -7.51
N PRO A 12 -15.59 -6.56 -8.47
CA PRO A 12 -15.68 -7.04 -9.83
C PRO A 12 -14.29 -7.30 -10.39
N LEU A 13 -14.08 -8.46 -11.03
CA LEU A 13 -12.77 -8.86 -11.56
C LEU A 13 -12.20 -7.84 -12.55
N VAL A 14 -13.07 -7.11 -13.26
CA VAL A 14 -12.67 -6.03 -14.18
C VAL A 14 -11.90 -4.91 -13.48
N TYR A 15 -12.09 -4.69 -12.18
CA TYR A 15 -11.36 -3.65 -11.44
C TYR A 15 -9.95 -4.08 -11.05
N LEU A 16 -9.66 -5.39 -11.02
CA LEU A 16 -8.34 -5.89 -10.66
C LEU A 16 -7.26 -5.53 -11.70
N GLY A 17 -7.66 -5.16 -12.92
CA GLY A 17 -6.76 -4.64 -13.96
C GLY A 17 -6.45 -3.15 -13.83
N THR A 18 -7.06 -2.43 -12.89
CA THR A 18 -6.78 -1.00 -12.68
C THR A 18 -5.44 -0.81 -11.95
N MET A 19 -4.75 0.29 -12.25
CA MET A 19 -3.50 0.67 -11.57
C MET A 19 -3.71 0.75 -10.05
N VAL A 20 -4.84 1.32 -9.61
CA VAL A 20 -5.20 1.42 -8.20
C VAL A 20 -5.21 0.03 -7.55
N PHE A 21 -5.94 -0.94 -8.09
CA PHE A 21 -5.96 -2.29 -7.50
C PHE A 21 -4.60 -2.99 -7.55
N GLY A 22 -3.82 -2.81 -8.61
CA GLY A 22 -2.46 -3.34 -8.68
C GLY A 22 -1.60 -2.87 -7.49
N GLU A 23 -1.68 -1.58 -7.18
CA GLU A 23 -0.94 -0.99 -6.07
C GLU A 23 -1.47 -1.42 -4.69
N LEU A 24 -2.78 -1.50 -4.51
CA LEU A 24 -3.36 -2.02 -3.26
C LEU A 24 -2.96 -3.49 -3.01
N LEU A 25 -2.91 -4.30 -4.07
CA LEU A 25 -2.47 -5.69 -4.00
C LEU A 25 -0.97 -5.80 -3.70
N ARG A 26 -0.14 -4.92 -4.28
CA ARG A 26 1.29 -4.82 -3.94
C ARG A 26 1.48 -4.49 -2.46
N MET A 27 0.79 -3.46 -1.94
CA MET A 27 0.84 -3.08 -0.53
C MET A 27 0.35 -4.21 0.39
N SER A 28 -0.72 -4.92 -0.01
CA SER A 28 -1.22 -6.09 0.71
C SER A 28 -0.19 -7.21 0.79
N GLN A 29 0.48 -7.51 -0.33
CA GLN A 29 1.52 -8.53 -0.38
C GLN A 29 2.74 -8.14 0.47
N GLU A 30 3.15 -6.87 0.44
CA GLU A 30 4.29 -6.38 1.23
C GLU A 30 4.04 -6.43 2.74
N GLU A 31 2.80 -6.14 3.18
CA GLU A 31 2.47 -6.11 4.61
C GLU A 31 2.07 -7.47 5.17
N PHE A 32 1.32 -8.29 4.41
CA PHE A 32 0.74 -9.54 4.91
C PHE A 32 1.30 -10.79 4.23
N GLY A 33 2.03 -10.66 3.12
CA GLY A 33 2.47 -11.78 2.31
C GLY A 33 1.31 -12.55 1.66
N PHE A 34 1.65 -13.66 1.00
CA PHE A 34 0.65 -14.62 0.54
C PHE A 34 0.33 -15.58 1.67
N SER A 35 -0.74 -15.29 2.41
CA SER A 35 -1.26 -16.24 3.39
C SER A 35 -1.91 -17.43 2.67
N SER A 36 -1.78 -18.62 3.24
CA SER A 36 -2.32 -19.87 2.67
C SER A 36 -3.85 -19.98 2.77
N ASP A 37 -4.52 -19.04 3.43
CA ASP A 37 -5.97 -19.04 3.62
C ASP A 37 -6.74 -18.50 2.41
N GLY A 38 -6.02 -18.08 1.35
CA GLY A 38 -6.58 -17.58 0.10
C GLY A 38 -7.25 -16.21 0.23
N LYS A 39 -7.10 -15.52 1.36
CA LYS A 39 -7.71 -14.21 1.59
C LYS A 39 -6.71 -13.11 1.31
N ILE A 40 -7.15 -12.17 0.48
CA ILE A 40 -6.44 -10.91 0.28
C ILE A 40 -6.89 -9.94 1.37
N LYS A 41 -5.97 -9.62 2.28
CA LYS A 41 -6.16 -8.62 3.35
C LYS A 41 -5.45 -7.32 2.97
N LEU A 42 -6.20 -6.24 2.89
CA LEU A 42 -5.68 -4.91 2.58
C LEU A 42 -5.20 -4.19 3.84
N PRO A 43 -4.15 -3.35 3.75
CA PRO A 43 -3.64 -2.56 4.88
C PRO A 43 -4.44 -1.27 5.15
N PHE A 44 -5.70 -1.22 4.69
CA PHE A 44 -6.60 -0.08 4.87
C PHE A 44 -7.94 -0.55 5.42
N ASP A 45 -8.71 0.37 6.00
CA ASP A 45 -10.05 0.12 6.52
C ASP A 45 -11.13 0.15 5.43
N ALA A 46 -12.37 -0.17 5.83
CA ALA A 46 -13.55 -0.15 4.98
C ALA A 46 -13.81 1.21 4.28
N SER A 47 -13.47 2.33 4.91
CA SER A 47 -13.72 3.67 4.35
C SER A 47 -12.81 3.95 3.15
N VAL A 48 -11.53 3.57 3.26
CA VAL A 48 -10.56 3.69 2.17
C VAL A 48 -10.97 2.77 1.00
N MET A 49 -11.38 1.54 1.29
CA MET A 49 -11.85 0.60 0.25
C MET A 49 -13.12 1.10 -0.45
N ALA A 50 -14.07 1.68 0.29
CA ALA A 50 -15.26 2.29 -0.29
C ALA A 50 -14.91 3.47 -1.22
N TYR A 51 -13.91 4.28 -0.83
CA TYR A 51 -13.41 5.38 -1.64
C TYR A 51 -12.73 4.89 -2.93
N VAL A 52 -11.90 3.85 -2.86
CA VAL A 52 -11.30 3.20 -4.06
C VAL A 52 -12.38 2.76 -5.04
N MET A 53 -13.41 2.08 -4.55
CA MET A 53 -14.52 1.62 -5.39
C MET A 53 -15.33 2.77 -5.99
N CYS A 54 -15.32 3.95 -5.34
CA CYS A 54 -15.91 5.18 -5.86
C CYS A 54 -15.04 5.79 -6.97
N LEU A 55 -13.72 5.89 -6.76
CA LEU A 55 -12.76 6.42 -7.74
C LEU A 55 -12.86 5.66 -9.07
N ILE A 56 -12.81 4.33 -9.01
CA ILE A 56 -12.84 3.48 -10.20
C ILE A 56 -14.19 3.57 -10.92
N ARG A 57 -15.30 3.52 -10.18
CA ARG A 57 -16.65 3.65 -10.77
C ARG A 57 -16.89 4.98 -11.46
N ARG A 58 -16.22 6.04 -11.00
CA ARG A 58 -16.36 7.39 -11.54
C ARG A 58 -15.32 7.70 -12.61
N GLU A 59 -14.47 6.74 -12.96
CA GLU A 59 -13.38 6.91 -13.93
C GLU A 59 -12.56 8.16 -13.58
N ALA A 60 -12.10 8.23 -12.33
CA ALA A 60 -11.25 9.32 -11.87
C ALA A 60 -10.02 9.46 -12.77
N SER A 61 -9.52 10.69 -12.91
CA SER A 61 -8.32 10.91 -13.72
C SER A 61 -7.10 10.24 -13.09
N GLU A 62 -6.13 9.89 -13.93
CA GLU A 62 -4.90 9.22 -13.49
C GLU A 62 -4.15 10.05 -12.43
N GLU A 63 -4.21 11.38 -12.50
CA GLU A 63 -3.63 12.29 -11.51
C GLU A 63 -4.30 12.15 -10.15
N VAL A 64 -5.62 12.00 -10.11
CA VAL A 64 -6.38 11.80 -8.87
C VAL A 64 -6.07 10.43 -8.29
N GLU A 65 -6.01 9.38 -9.12
CA GLU A 65 -5.62 8.04 -8.68
C GLU A 65 -4.20 8.03 -8.09
N LYS A 66 -3.23 8.66 -8.76
CA LYS A 66 -1.85 8.79 -8.27
C LYS A 66 -1.77 9.58 -6.98
N ALA A 67 -2.47 10.71 -6.88
CA ALA A 67 -2.51 11.51 -5.67
C ALA A 67 -3.09 10.71 -4.50
N PHE A 68 -4.18 9.97 -4.74
CA PHE A 68 -4.76 9.08 -3.74
C PHE A 68 -3.76 8.00 -3.29
N LEU A 69 -3.15 7.26 -4.24
CA LEU A 69 -2.17 6.23 -3.93
C LEU A 69 -0.99 6.80 -3.13
N SER A 70 -0.49 7.98 -3.49
CA SER A 70 0.58 8.64 -2.75
C SER A 70 0.21 9.02 -1.31
N SER A 71 -1.09 9.30 -1.06
CA SER A 71 -1.59 9.67 0.26
C SER A 71 -1.74 8.48 1.21
N ILE A 72 -1.99 7.28 0.66
CA ILE A 72 -2.15 6.05 1.45
C ILE A 72 -0.89 5.19 1.46
N ALA A 73 0.03 5.45 0.53
CA ALA A 73 1.36 4.85 0.54
C ALA A 73 2.06 5.29 1.82
N ARG A 74 2.39 4.32 2.68
CA ARG A 74 3.15 4.59 3.89
C ARG A 74 4.53 5.10 3.47
N PRO A 75 4.99 6.28 3.95
CA PRO A 75 6.37 6.69 3.73
C PRO A 75 7.27 5.62 4.33
N CYS A 76 8.04 4.94 3.50
CA CYS A 76 9.06 4.01 3.96
C CYS A 76 10.09 4.82 4.75
N HIS A 77 9.98 4.90 6.08
CA HIS A 77 11.08 5.36 6.94
C HIS A 77 12.20 4.31 7.05
N SER A 78 12.39 3.47 6.03
CA SER A 78 13.24 2.28 6.10
C SER A 78 14.10 2.12 4.85
N ALA A 79 14.81 3.18 4.48
CA ALA A 79 16.06 3.07 3.73
C ALA A 79 17.28 3.12 4.68
N SER A 80 17.22 2.41 5.82
CA SER A 80 18.37 2.32 6.75
C SER A 80 18.86 0.91 7.02
N TYR A 81 18.44 -0.11 6.26
CA TYR A 81 18.92 -1.49 6.47
C TYR A 81 19.54 -2.14 5.22
N VAL A 82 20.26 -1.41 4.36
CA VAL A 82 21.35 -2.01 3.57
C VAL A 82 22.40 -0.96 3.16
N ALA A 83 23.14 -0.41 4.13
CA ALA A 83 24.44 0.23 3.87
C ALA A 83 25.29 0.30 5.14
N SER A 84 25.39 -0.80 5.89
CA SER A 84 26.38 -0.95 6.97
C SER A 84 27.61 -1.72 6.49
N VAL A 85 27.96 -1.62 5.20
CA VAL A 85 29.33 -1.91 4.75
C VAL A 85 30.11 -0.59 4.85
N LYS A 86 30.63 -0.36 6.05
CA LYS A 86 31.92 0.31 6.31
C LYS A 86 32.12 1.67 5.63
N LEU A 87 31.58 2.75 6.21
CA LEU A 87 32.23 4.07 6.12
C LEU A 87 32.91 4.37 7.46
N ASN A 88 34.20 4.04 7.50
CA ASN A 88 35.14 4.50 8.50
C ASN A 88 35.42 5.99 8.22
N GLN A 89 34.82 6.91 8.98
CA GLN A 89 35.33 8.28 9.12
C GLN A 89 34.92 8.86 10.47
N GLN A 90 35.94 9.04 11.31
CA GLN A 90 35.92 9.72 12.59
C GLN A 90 35.45 11.16 12.44
N PHE A 91 34.59 11.63 13.35
CA PHE A 91 34.76 12.94 13.98
C PHE A 91 34.06 12.90 15.34
N ALA A 92 34.86 12.90 16.41
CA ALA A 92 34.40 13.14 17.77
C ALA A 92 34.33 14.65 18.00
N VAL A 93 33.25 15.13 18.60
CA VAL A 93 33.22 16.42 19.31
C VAL A 93 32.47 16.20 20.62
N CYS A 94 33.19 16.32 21.73
CA CYS A 94 32.67 16.19 23.08
C CYS A 94 32.10 17.52 23.59
N SER A 95 31.18 17.42 24.55
CA SER A 95 31.05 18.37 25.67
C SER A 95 31.31 17.61 26.96
#